data_AF-A0A522U2H6-F1
#
_entry.id   AF-A0A522U2H6-F1
#
_cell.length_a   1.000
_cell.length_b   1.000
_cell.length_c   1.000
_cell.angle_alpha   90.00
_cell.angle_beta   90.00
_cell.angle_gamma   90.00
#
_symmetry.space_group_name_H-M   'P 1'
#
loop_
_entity.id
_entity.type
_entity.pdbx_description
1 polymer ?
#
loop_
_entity_poly.entity_id
_entity_poly.type
_entity_poly.pdbx_seq_one_letter_code
_entity_poly.pdbx_strand_id
1 'polypeptide(L)'
;MKSLKKYSFGGIFLLCLLVTLSGSALSEQGAPKQGSKKLPRAYKGAPPLIPHDVERRKGACLDCHEKGFAGAPIVPHPTRNYVCLQCHIGQDLSVKAFPAASSREGKRPE
;
A
#
# COMPACT_ATOMS: atom_id res chain seq x y z
N MET A 1 11.15 68.61 -15.07
CA MET A 1 11.90 67.33 -15.10
C MET A 1 11.86 66.80 -13.66
N LYS A 2 11.27 65.67 -13.26
CA LYS A 2 11.06 64.34 -13.88
C LYS A 2 9.76 63.75 -13.30
N SER A 3 8.97 63.12 -14.18
CA SER A 3 7.71 62.45 -13.85
C SER A 3 7.98 61.09 -13.20
N LEU A 4 7.50 60.88 -11.97
CA LEU A 4 7.59 59.60 -11.26
C LEU A 4 6.38 58.73 -11.62
N LYS A 5 6.65 57.67 -12.39
CA LYS A 5 5.73 56.59 -12.75
C LYS A 5 5.09 55.99 -11.50
N LYS A 6 3.76 56.07 -11.40
CA LYS A 6 2.96 55.31 -10.44
C LYS A 6 2.96 53.84 -10.87
N TYR A 7 3.83 53.03 -10.27
CA TYR A 7 3.87 51.59 -10.50
C TYR A 7 2.62 50.92 -9.90
N SER A 8 1.97 50.13 -10.75
CA SER A 8 0.76 49.36 -10.48
C SER A 8 0.94 48.41 -9.30
N PHE A 9 0.33 48.76 -8.16
CA PHE A 9 0.28 47.94 -6.94
C PHE A 9 -0.72 46.76 -7.07
N GLY A 10 -1.37 46.61 -8.23
CA GLY A 10 -2.42 45.59 -8.48
C GLY A 10 -1.92 44.18 -8.79
N GLY A 11 -0.62 43.99 -9.05
CA GLY A 11 -0.07 42.68 -9.45
C GLY A 11 0.06 41.65 -8.32
N ILE A 12 0.25 42.11 -7.08
CA ILE A 12 0.52 41.22 -5.93
C ILE A 12 -0.78 40.62 -5.37
N PHE A 13 -1.88 41.36 -5.43
CA PHE A 13 -3.19 40.89 -4.95
C PHE A 13 -3.78 39.79 -5.84
N LEU A 14 -3.50 39.81 -7.15
CA LEU A 14 -3.96 38.81 -8.11
C LEU A 14 -3.20 37.47 -7.99
N LEU A 15 -1.94 37.50 -7.54
CA LEU A 15 -1.13 36.30 -7.37
C LEU A 15 -1.52 35.51 -6.10
N CYS A 16 -1.89 36.18 -5.01
CA CYS A 16 -2.37 35.50 -3.80
C CYS A 16 -3.74 34.82 -3.97
N LEU A 17 -4.61 35.37 -4.81
CA LEU A 17 -5.95 34.82 -5.08
C LEU A 17 -5.92 33.52 -5.90
N LEU A 18 -4.87 33.32 -6.71
CA LEU A 18 -4.68 32.07 -7.48
C LEU A 18 -4.13 30.92 -6.62
N VAL A 19 -3.46 31.21 -5.50
CA VAL A 19 -2.94 30.19 -4.57
C VAL A 19 -4.06 29.62 -3.68
N THR A 20 -5.14 30.37 -3.44
CA THR A 20 -6.26 29.91 -2.60
C THR A 20 -7.29 29.05 -3.33
N LEU A 21 -7.31 29.03 -4.68
CA LEU A 21 -8.33 28.29 -5.46
C LEU A 21 -7.93 26.86 -5.85
N SER A 22 -6.70 26.43 -5.56
CA SER A 22 -6.21 25.05 -5.82
C SER A 22 -6.19 24.16 -4.57
N GLY A 23 -6.79 24.60 -3.45
CA GLY A 23 -6.75 23.94 -2.14
C GLY A 23 -7.79 22.84 -1.88
N SER A 24 -8.26 22.10 -2.90
CA SER A 24 -9.22 21.01 -2.67
C SER A 24 -8.58 19.63 -2.81
N ALA A 25 -8.33 19.05 -1.63
CA ALA A 25 -8.33 17.62 -1.33
C ALA A 25 -7.36 16.73 -2.11
N LEU A 26 -6.11 16.66 -1.63
CA LEU A 26 -5.45 15.35 -1.54
C LEU A 26 -6.25 14.53 -0.52
N SER A 27 -7.31 13.87 -0.99
CA SER A 27 -7.95 12.79 -0.25
C SER A 27 -6.89 11.72 -0.10
N GLU A 28 -6.22 11.72 1.05
CA GLU A 28 -5.41 10.59 1.50
C GLU A 28 -6.39 9.42 1.61
N GLN A 29 -6.49 8.65 0.53
CA GLN A 29 -7.18 7.37 0.55
C GLN A 29 -6.45 6.54 1.59
N GLY A 30 -7.01 6.50 2.79
CA GLY A 30 -6.44 5.80 3.93
C GLY A 30 -6.13 4.37 3.51
N ALA A 31 -4.85 4.10 3.28
CA ALA A 31 -4.39 2.77 2.95
C ALA A 31 -4.92 1.83 4.05
N PRO A 32 -5.50 0.68 3.69
CA PRO A 32 -6.01 -0.26 4.68
C PRO A 32 -4.90 -0.51 5.70
N LYS A 33 -5.21 -0.31 6.98
CA LYS A 33 -4.31 -0.57 8.11
C LYS A 33 -4.09 -2.09 8.18
N GLN A 34 -3.27 -2.62 7.28
CA GLN A 34 -2.84 -4.00 7.27
C GLN A 34 -1.91 -4.16 8.48
N GLY A 35 -2.51 -4.60 9.58
CA GLY A 35 -1.80 -4.85 10.84
C GLY A 35 -0.93 -6.09 10.73
N SER A 36 0.21 -6.07 11.42
CA SER A 36 1.24 -7.12 11.52
C SER A 36 0.78 -8.51 11.96
N LYS A 37 -0.53 -8.73 12.12
CA LYS A 37 -1.12 -10.00 12.51
C LYS A 37 -1.07 -10.99 11.34
N LYS A 38 -0.60 -12.20 11.64
CA LYS A 38 -0.58 -13.32 10.70
C LYS A 38 -1.98 -13.61 10.16
N LEU A 39 -2.12 -13.60 8.85
CA LEU A 39 -3.36 -13.89 8.14
C LEU A 39 -3.57 -15.42 7.95
N PRO A 40 -4.82 -15.88 7.82
CA PRO A 40 -5.11 -17.28 7.53
C PRO A 40 -4.56 -17.68 6.16
N ARG A 41 -4.19 -18.96 6.02
CA ARG A 41 -3.78 -19.54 4.74
C ARG A 41 -4.99 -20.23 4.10
N ALA A 42 -5.03 -20.28 2.77
CA ALA A 42 -6.07 -21.00 2.04
C ALA A 42 -6.07 -22.51 2.33
N TYR A 43 -4.89 -23.09 2.58
CA TYR A 43 -4.70 -24.50 2.97
C TYR A 43 -3.31 -24.72 3.59
N LYS A 44 -3.07 -25.91 4.16
CA LYS A 44 -1.75 -26.28 4.73
C LYS A 44 -0.68 -26.27 3.63
N GLY A 45 0.41 -25.54 3.84
CA GLY A 45 1.49 -25.40 2.86
C GLY A 45 1.30 -24.28 1.83
N ALA A 46 0.10 -23.69 1.72
CA ALA A 46 -0.10 -22.52 0.85
C ALA A 46 0.85 -21.37 1.26
N PRO A 47 1.33 -20.54 0.32
CA PRO A 47 2.10 -19.35 0.63
C PRO A 47 1.35 -18.47 1.65
N PRO A 48 2.03 -17.95 2.69
CA PRO A 48 1.41 -17.00 3.61
C PRO A 48 1.03 -15.71 2.88
N LEU A 49 -0.15 -15.18 3.21
CA LEU A 49 -0.58 -13.86 2.77
C LEU A 49 0.26 -12.76 3.44
N ILE A 50 0.39 -11.62 2.76
CA ILE A 50 1.16 -10.49 3.25
C ILE A 50 0.28 -9.64 4.17
N PRO A 51 0.61 -9.52 5.49
CA PRO A 51 -0.22 -8.82 6.47
C PRO A 51 0.08 -7.32 6.55
N HIS A 52 0.87 -6.77 5.64
CA HIS A 52 1.29 -5.38 5.64
C HIS A 52 1.35 -4.83 4.22
N ASP A 53 1.35 -3.51 4.12
CA ASP A 53 1.47 -2.85 2.84
C ASP A 53 2.73 -3.27 2.07
N VAL A 54 2.57 -3.54 0.78
CA VAL A 54 3.61 -3.98 -0.14
C VAL A 54 4.02 -2.85 -1.07
N GLU A 55 3.10 -1.94 -1.40
CA GLU A 55 3.31 -0.96 -2.46
C GLU A 55 4.52 -0.07 -2.16
N ARG A 56 4.67 0.38 -0.91
CA ARG A 56 5.83 1.17 -0.46
C ARG A 56 7.11 0.36 -0.23
N ARG A 57 7.07 -0.97 -0.33
CA ARG A 57 8.18 -1.89 -0.03
C ARG A 57 8.54 -2.78 -1.22
N LYS A 58 8.05 -2.46 -2.42
CA LYS A 58 8.34 -3.22 -3.65
C LYS A 58 9.85 -3.31 -3.87
N GLY A 59 10.35 -4.54 -4.03
CA GLY A 59 11.78 -4.82 -4.22
C GLY A 59 12.61 -4.87 -2.93
N ALA A 60 12.07 -4.43 -1.78
CA ALA A 60 12.75 -4.37 -0.49
C ALA A 60 12.32 -5.50 0.47
N CYS A 61 11.87 -6.64 -0.07
CA CYS A 61 11.32 -7.74 0.72
C CYS A 61 12.37 -8.36 1.66
N LEU A 62 13.61 -8.46 1.16
CA LEU A 62 14.70 -9.14 1.85
C LEU A 62 15.27 -8.34 3.03
N ASP A 63 15.10 -7.01 3.03
CA ASP A 63 15.51 -6.13 4.14
C ASP A 63 15.01 -6.63 5.49
N CYS A 64 13.81 -7.24 5.52
CA CYS A 64 13.26 -7.88 6.71
C CYS A 64 13.30 -9.40 6.64
N HIS A 65 12.96 -10.00 5.50
CA HIS A 65 12.73 -11.44 5.40
C HIS A 65 13.99 -12.28 5.16
N GLU A 66 15.16 -11.68 4.90
CA GLU A 66 16.41 -12.44 4.75
C GLU A 66 16.88 -13.03 6.09
N LYS A 67 16.87 -12.21 7.14
CA LYS A 67 17.36 -12.58 8.49
C LYS A 67 16.27 -12.52 9.57
N GLY A 68 15.03 -12.23 9.19
CA GLY A 68 13.89 -12.18 10.10
C GLY A 68 13.86 -10.94 11.00
N PHE A 69 14.24 -9.78 10.46
CA PHE A 69 14.20 -8.52 11.18
C PHE A 69 12.76 -8.18 11.60
N ALA A 70 12.62 -7.53 12.77
CA ALA A 70 11.32 -7.16 13.35
C ALA A 70 10.33 -8.33 13.47
N GLY A 71 10.83 -9.57 13.63
CA GLY A 71 9.98 -10.77 13.74
C GLY A 71 9.40 -11.26 12.41
N ALA A 72 9.90 -10.77 11.27
CA ALA A 72 9.55 -11.30 9.97
C ALA A 72 9.98 -12.77 9.85
N PRO A 73 9.20 -13.64 9.18
CA PRO A 73 9.65 -14.98 8.88
C PRO A 73 10.82 -14.95 7.88
N ILE A 74 11.81 -15.81 8.11
CA ILE A 74 12.94 -15.99 7.19
C ILE A 74 12.46 -16.70 5.91
N VAL A 75 12.91 -16.23 4.75
CA VAL A 75 12.64 -16.86 3.45
C VAL A 75 13.22 -18.28 3.41
N PRO A 76 12.39 -19.34 3.29
CA PRO A 76 12.89 -20.72 3.29
C PRO A 76 13.27 -21.22 1.88
N HIS A 77 13.11 -20.40 0.84
CA HIS A 77 13.23 -20.82 -0.57
C HIS A 77 14.22 -19.94 -1.37
N PRO A 78 15.51 -20.34 -1.47
CA PRO A 78 16.57 -19.51 -2.03
C PRO A 78 16.45 -19.24 -3.54
N THR A 79 15.73 -20.09 -4.27
CA THR A 79 15.55 -19.97 -5.73
C THR A 79 14.45 -18.99 -6.14
N ARG A 80 13.69 -18.43 -5.18
CA ARG A 80 12.53 -17.55 -5.44
C ARG A 80 12.67 -16.16 -4.80
N ASN A 81 13.89 -15.77 -4.44
CA ASN A 81 14.18 -14.59 -3.62
C ASN A 81 13.77 -13.25 -4.26
N TYR A 82 13.58 -13.20 -5.57
CA TYR A 82 13.32 -11.96 -6.32
C TYR A 82 11.87 -11.81 -6.81
N VAL A 83 11.06 -12.87 -6.76
CA VAL A 83 9.69 -12.92 -7.32
C VAL A 83 8.64 -13.22 -6.24
N CYS A 84 8.66 -12.41 -5.18
CA CYS A 84 7.83 -12.62 -3.99
C CYS A 84 6.32 -12.57 -4.30
N LEU A 85 5.91 -11.57 -5.10
CA LEU A 85 4.50 -11.27 -5.36
C LEU A 85 3.83 -12.21 -6.36
N GLN A 86 4.60 -13.12 -6.97
CA GLN A 86 4.02 -14.19 -7.78
C GLN A 86 3.22 -15.18 -6.94
N CYS A 87 3.58 -15.33 -5.65
CA CYS A 87 2.95 -16.30 -4.76
C CYS A 87 2.38 -15.66 -3.49
N HIS A 88 3.05 -14.64 -2.96
CA HIS A 88 2.59 -13.93 -1.78
C HIS A 88 1.74 -12.72 -2.18
N ILE A 89 0.48 -12.74 -1.78
CA ILE A 89 -0.47 -11.68 -2.10
C ILE A 89 -0.94 -10.98 -0.83
N GLY A 90 -1.13 -9.67 -0.91
CA GLY A 90 -1.90 -8.93 0.09
C GLY A 90 -3.38 -9.26 -0.06
N GLN A 91 -4.13 -9.22 1.05
CA GLN A 91 -5.59 -9.39 1.03
C GLN A 91 -6.24 -8.28 1.84
N ASP A 92 -7.38 -7.80 1.33
CA ASP A 92 -8.31 -6.99 2.09
C ASP A 92 -9.38 -7.93 2.68
N LEU A 93 -9.27 -8.18 3.98
CA LEU A 93 -10.21 -9.06 4.69
C LEU A 93 -11.62 -8.46 4.81
N SER A 94 -11.82 -7.19 4.47
CA SER A 94 -13.16 -6.59 4.41
C SER A 94 -13.97 -7.07 3.21
N VAL A 95 -13.30 -7.59 2.16
CA VAL A 95 -13.95 -8.09 0.96
C VAL A 95 -14.41 -9.54 1.18
N LYS A 96 -15.71 -9.78 1.03
CA LYS A 96 -16.29 -11.13 1.09
C LYS A 96 -15.93 -11.90 -0.18
N ALA A 97 -15.34 -13.09 -0.03
CA ALA A 97 -15.03 -13.98 -1.14
C ALA A 97 -16.29 -14.33 -1.94
N PHE A 98 -16.17 -14.45 -3.28
CA PHE A 98 -17.24 -14.87 -4.17
C PHE A 98 -16.95 -16.27 -4.75
N PRO A 99 -17.94 -17.20 -4.78
CA PRO A 99 -19.25 -17.08 -4.15
C PRO A 99 -19.11 -16.87 -2.64
N ALA A 100 -20.04 -16.11 -2.05
CA ALA A 100 -20.11 -15.89 -0.61
C ALA A 100 -19.99 -17.24 0.09
N ALA A 101 -18.80 -17.54 0.65
CA ALA A 101 -18.43 -18.89 1.07
C ALA A 101 -19.56 -19.53 1.88
N SER A 102 -20.32 -20.46 1.28
CA SER A 102 -21.14 -21.38 2.04
C SER A 102 -20.15 -22.31 2.71
N SER A 103 -20.19 -22.37 4.04
CA SER A 103 -19.30 -23.08 4.96
C SER A 103 -19.25 -24.61 4.78
N ARG A 104 -19.25 -25.12 3.55
CA ARG A 104 -19.01 -26.52 3.29
C ARG A 104 -17.51 -26.74 3.35
N GLU A 105 -17.09 -27.23 4.51
CA GLU A 105 -16.01 -28.20 4.71
C GLU A 105 -16.08 -29.25 3.57
N GLY A 106 -15.56 -28.87 2.41
CA GLY A 106 -15.57 -29.66 1.19
C GLY A 106 -14.18 -30.24 1.01
N LYS A 107 -14.01 -31.47 1.47
CA LYS A 107 -12.88 -32.36 1.20
C LYS A 107 -12.29 -32.08 -0.20
N ARG A 108 -11.09 -31.51 -0.24
CA ARG A 108 -10.31 -31.36 -1.48
C ARG A 108 -10.07 -32.77 -2.04
N PRO A 109 -10.41 -33.07 -3.31
CA PRO A 109 -10.01 -34.34 -3.91
C PRO A 109 -8.48 -34.40 -3.99
N GLU A 110 -7.92 -35.56 -3.60
CA GLU A 110 -6.49 -35.86 -3.68
C GLU A 110 -5.96 -35.86 -5.11
#